data_AF-A0A251UC69-F1
#
_entry.id   AF-A0A251UC69-F1
#
_cell.length_a   1.000
_cell.length_b   1.000
_cell.length_c   1.000
_cell.angle_alpha   90.00
_cell.angle_beta   90.00
_cell.angle_gamma   90.00
#
_symmetry.space_group_name_H-M   'P 1'
#
loop_
_entity.id
_entity.type
_entity.pdbx_description
1 polymer ?
#
loop_
_entity_poly.entity_id
_entity_poly.type
_entity_poly.pdbx_seq_one_letter_code
_entity_poly.pdbx_strand_id
1 'polypeptide(L)'
;MNFKITKEAPETAYRNAKRNNVKVKGLLIANPSNPLGTFQDRETLKDVNFINDKSIHLVCDEIYAGTVTKGDEFVSIAEVIKEEPQMQPRLGSSGL
;
A
#
# COMPACT_ATOMS: atom_id res chain seq x y z
N MET A 1 -3.52 -3.35 -20.83
CA MET A 1 -3.28 -2.17 -19.98
C MET A 1 -3.31 -2.65 -18.53
N ASN A 2 -2.14 -2.79 -17.88
CA ASN A 2 -2.06 -3.23 -16.49
C ASN A 2 -1.50 -2.09 -15.64
N PHE A 3 -2.38 -1.44 -14.87
CA PHE A 3 -2.00 -0.43 -13.88
C PHE A 3 -1.74 -1.15 -12.54
N LYS A 4 -0.55 -1.74 -12.43
CA LYS A 4 -0.05 -2.28 -11.16
C LYS A 4 0.83 -1.23 -10.49
N ILE A 5 0.75 -1.16 -9.18
CA ILE A 5 1.70 -0.38 -8.41
C ILE A 5 3.07 -1.07 -8.56
N THR A 6 4.11 -0.32 -8.87
CA THR A 6 5.49 -0.81 -8.80
C THR A 6 6.19 -0.12 -7.66
N LYS A 7 7.14 -0.77 -6.98
CA LYS A 7 7.94 -0.14 -5.92
C LYS A 7 8.57 1.21 -6.33
N GLU A 8 8.98 1.32 -7.59
CA GLU A 8 9.65 2.51 -8.14
C GLU A 8 8.76 3.77 -8.15
N ALA A 9 7.44 3.60 -8.35
CA ALA A 9 6.52 4.72 -8.48
C ALA A 9 6.31 5.46 -7.13
N PRO A 10 5.93 4.80 -6.02
CA PRO A 10 5.85 5.41 -4.70
C PRO A 10 7.20 5.98 -4.23
N GLU A 11 8.32 5.31 -4.51
CA GLU A 11 9.64 5.82 -4.18
C GLU A 11 9.96 7.13 -4.91
N THR A 12 9.65 7.19 -6.21
CA THR A 12 9.85 8.41 -7.01
C THR A 12 8.95 9.54 -6.53
N ALA A 13 7.68 9.26 -6.23
CA ALA A 13 6.76 10.22 -5.65
C ALA A 13 7.27 10.75 -4.29
N TYR A 14 7.75 9.85 -3.42
CA TYR A 14 8.33 10.23 -2.12
C TYR A 14 9.57 11.13 -2.30
N ARG A 15 10.49 10.79 -3.21
CA ARG A 15 11.67 11.61 -3.50
C ARG A 15 11.28 13.00 -4.01
N ASN A 16 10.29 13.06 -4.90
CA ASN A 16 9.79 14.33 -5.44
C ASN A 16 9.14 15.18 -4.36
N ALA A 17 8.31 14.60 -3.49
CA ALA A 17 7.73 15.31 -2.35
C ALA A 17 8.82 15.88 -1.42
N LYS A 18 9.85 15.08 -1.10
CA LYS A 18 10.99 15.51 -0.29
C LYS A 18 11.77 16.66 -0.94
N ARG A 19 12.01 16.62 -2.26
CA ARG A 19 12.67 17.71 -3.01
C ARG A 19 11.88 19.02 -2.95
N ASN A 20 10.55 18.93 -2.87
CA ASN A 20 9.66 20.08 -2.74
C ASN A 20 9.40 20.50 -1.28
N ASN A 21 10.21 20.03 -0.32
CA ASN A 21 10.04 20.27 1.12
C ASN A 21 8.67 19.84 1.68
N VAL A 22 8.00 18.90 1.01
CA VAL A 22 6.74 18.31 1.48
C VAL A 22 7.05 17.13 2.40
N LYS A 23 6.55 17.19 3.63
CA LYS A 23 6.68 16.11 4.61
C LYS A 23 5.62 15.03 4.35
N VAL A 24 6.03 13.94 3.71
CA VAL A 24 5.16 12.78 3.50
C VAL A 24 4.87 12.08 4.83
N LYS A 25 3.59 11.75 5.07
CA LYS A 25 3.13 11.10 6.30
C LYS A 25 2.62 9.69 6.09
N GLY A 26 2.22 9.35 4.87
CA GLY A 26 1.70 8.03 4.58
C GLY A 26 1.51 7.79 3.10
N LEU A 27 1.21 6.54 2.80
CA LEU A 27 0.76 6.04 1.52
C LEU A 27 -0.72 5.64 1.65
N LEU A 28 -1.53 6.08 0.69
CA LEU A 28 -2.93 5.67 0.55
C LEU A 28 -3.05 4.79 -0.69
N ILE A 29 -3.59 3.58 -0.54
CA ILE A 29 -3.85 2.64 -1.63
C ILE A 29 -5.36 2.38 -1.68
N ALA A 30 -5.94 2.30 -2.88
CA ALA A 30 -7.29 1.79 -3.08
C ALA A 30 -7.20 0.41 -3.75
N ASN A 31 -7.68 -0.63 -3.08
CA ASN A 31 -7.64 -2.02 -3.57
C ASN A 31 -8.95 -2.74 -3.20
N PRO A 32 -9.83 -3.07 -4.16
CA PRO A 32 -9.70 -2.85 -5.61
C PRO A 32 -9.62 -1.38 -6.02
N SER A 33 -8.88 -1.09 -7.10
CA SER A 33 -8.64 0.29 -7.54
C SER A 33 -9.88 0.92 -8.16
N ASN A 34 -10.20 2.16 -7.80
CA ASN A 34 -11.27 2.97 -8.39
C ASN A 34 -10.64 4.13 -9.18
N PRO A 35 -11.01 4.39 -10.46
CA PRO A 35 -12.09 3.81 -11.28
C PRO A 35 -11.72 2.58 -12.10
N LEU A 36 -10.50 2.06 -11.95
CA LEU A 36 -9.95 1.05 -12.84
C LEU A 36 -10.55 -0.35 -12.66
N GLY A 37 -11.12 -0.64 -11.50
CA GLY A 37 -11.66 -1.97 -11.15
C GLY A 37 -10.59 -3.06 -11.05
N THR A 38 -9.30 -2.69 -10.99
CA THR A 38 -8.19 -3.65 -11.00
C THR A 38 -7.79 -4.08 -9.60
N PHE A 39 -7.48 -5.36 -9.46
CA PHE A 39 -6.94 -5.96 -8.24
C PHE A 39 -5.42 -5.83 -8.22
N GLN A 40 -4.86 -5.51 -7.07
CA GLN A 40 -3.42 -5.65 -6.84
C GLN A 40 -3.13 -7.09 -6.39
N ASP A 41 -2.14 -7.73 -7.00
CA ASP A 41 -1.71 -9.05 -6.57
C ASP A 41 -0.83 -8.99 -5.31
N ARG A 42 -0.63 -10.14 -4.69
CA ARG A 42 0.15 -10.27 -3.45
C ARG A 42 1.57 -9.72 -3.58
N GLU A 43 2.24 -9.96 -4.71
CA GLU A 43 3.60 -9.48 -4.95
C GLU A 43 3.65 -7.95 -4.98
N THR A 44 2.70 -7.33 -5.67
CA THR A 44 2.53 -5.88 -5.72
C THR A 44 2.26 -5.27 -4.35
N LEU A 45 1.45 -5.94 -3.52
CA LEU A 45 1.18 -5.49 -2.15
C LEU A 45 2.40 -5.62 -1.22
N LYS A 46 3.29 -6.61 -1.46
CA LYS A 46 4.56 -6.74 -0.71
C LYS A 46 5.54 -5.60 -1.01
N ASP A 47 5.54 -5.09 -2.24
CA ASP A 47 6.38 -3.95 -2.63
C ASP A 47 6.07 -2.67 -1.84
N VAL A 48 4.91 -2.60 -1.19
CA VAL A 48 4.52 -1.51 -0.28
C VAL A 48 5.39 -1.47 0.99
N ASN A 49 6.20 -2.49 1.27
CA ASN A 49 7.10 -2.53 2.44
C ASN A 49 8.07 -1.33 2.53
N PHE A 50 8.31 -0.60 1.43
CA PHE A 50 9.12 0.63 1.46
C PHE A 50 8.62 1.68 2.49
N ILE A 51 7.34 1.63 2.88
CA ILE A 51 6.78 2.50 3.93
C ILE A 51 7.55 2.37 5.26
N ASN A 52 8.10 1.19 5.56
CA ASN A 52 8.82 0.94 6.80
C ASN A 52 10.19 1.62 6.79
N ASP A 53 10.89 1.54 5.66
CA ASP A 53 12.15 2.26 5.42
C ASP A 53 11.98 3.77 5.54
N LYS A 54 10.79 4.28 5.18
CA LYS A 54 10.47 5.72 5.27
C LYS A 54 9.78 6.10 6.58
N SER A 55 9.40 5.12 7.41
CA SER A 55 8.63 5.31 8.64
C SER A 55 7.37 6.17 8.42
N ILE A 56 6.58 5.82 7.39
CA ILE A 56 5.32 6.49 7.03
C ILE A 56 4.14 5.53 7.19
N HIS A 57 2.94 6.07 7.41
CA HIS A 57 1.73 5.28 7.58
C HIS A 57 1.27 4.63 6.27
N LEU A 58 0.56 3.51 6.37
CA LEU A 58 -0.17 2.92 5.26
C LEU A 58 -1.66 2.91 5.59
N VAL A 59 -2.46 3.41 4.65
CA VAL A 59 -3.91 3.31 4.67
C VAL A 59 -4.33 2.61 3.39
N CYS A 60 -5.09 1.52 3.51
CA CYS A 60 -5.65 0.81 2.37
C CYS A 60 -7.18 0.95 2.41
N ASP A 61 -7.72 1.51 1.34
CA ASP A 61 -9.15 1.62 1.10
C ASP A 61 -9.60 0.37 0.33
N GLU A 62 -10.23 -0.56 1.06
CA GLU A 62 -10.71 -1.85 0.53
C GLU A 62 -12.24 -1.89 0.41
N ILE A 63 -12.91 -0.75 0.22
CA ILE A 63 -14.39 -0.66 0.16
C ILE A 63 -15.02 -1.53 -0.92
N TYR A 64 -14.28 -1.85 -1.99
CA TYR A 64 -14.74 -2.72 -3.09
C TYR A 64 -14.36 -4.19 -2.91
N ALA A 65 -13.83 -4.59 -1.74
CA ALA A 65 -13.51 -5.99 -1.44
C ALA A 65 -14.73 -6.93 -1.51
N GLY A 66 -15.95 -6.39 -1.40
CA GLY A 66 -17.20 -7.17 -1.54
C GLY A 66 -17.75 -7.24 -2.97
N THR A 67 -17.19 -6.50 -3.93
CA THR A 67 -17.69 -6.44 -5.31
C THR A 67 -16.86 -7.31 -6.27
N VAL A 68 -16.11 -8.27 -5.73
CA VAL A 68 -15.25 -9.19 -6.50
C VAL A 68 -16.14 -10.12 -7.31
N THR A 69 -16.02 -10.06 -8.64
CA THR A 69 -16.73 -10.97 -9.54
C THR A 69 -15.95 -12.28 -9.73
N LYS A 70 -16.66 -13.38 -9.98
CA LYS A 70 -16.07 -14.72 -10.12
C LYS A 70 -14.89 -14.74 -11.10
N GLY A 71 -13.70 -15.06 -10.60
CA GLY A 71 -12.47 -15.24 -11.40
C GLY A 71 -11.27 -14.48 -10.86
N ASP A 72 -11.50 -13.40 -10.09
CA ASP A 72 -10.45 -12.61 -9.46
C ASP A 72 -10.27 -13.00 -7.98
N GLU A 73 -9.04 -13.23 -7.54
CA GLU A 73 -8.70 -13.42 -6.13
C GLU A 73 -8.36 -12.06 -5.51
N PHE A 74 -9.25 -11.54 -4.67
CA PHE A 74 -8.95 -10.39 -3.85
C PHE A 74 -7.95 -10.78 -2.75
N VAL A 75 -6.85 -10.03 -2.65
CA VAL A 75 -5.87 -10.15 -1.58
C VAL A 75 -5.95 -8.91 -0.71
N SER A 76 -6.28 -9.08 0.57
CA SER A 76 -6.26 -7.96 1.52
C SER A 76 -4.82 -7.63 1.93
N ILE A 77 -4.51 -6.34 2.06
CA ILE A 77 -3.20 -5.91 2.55
C ILE A 77 -2.93 -6.41 3.98
N ALA A 78 -3.97 -6.60 4.78
CA ALA A 78 -3.84 -7.06 6.16
C ALA A 78 -3.32 -8.50 6.23
N GLU A 79 -3.73 -9.35 5.27
CA GLU A 79 -3.22 -10.72 5.14
C GLU A 79 -1.73 -10.71 4.78
N VAL A 80 -1.34 -9.87 3.82
CA VAL A 80 0.06 -9.72 3.40
C VAL A 80 0.94 -9.24 4.54
N ILE A 81 0.50 -8.23 5.30
CA ILE A 81 1.25 -7.72 6.47
C ILE A 81 1.39 -8.79 7.56
N LYS A 82 0.35 -9.62 7.77
CA LYS A 82 0.40 -10.69 8.77
C LYS A 82 1.41 -11.77 8.40
N GLU A 83 1.55 -12.06 7.11
CA GLU A 83 2.50 -13.04 6.58
C GLU A 83 3.94 -12.50 6.47
N GLU A 84 4.12 -11.18 6.44
CA GLU A 84 5.40 -10.50 6.33
C GLU A 84 5.71 -9.71 7.62
N PRO A 85 6.29 -10.32 8.67
CA PRO A 85 6.55 -9.65 9.95
C PRO A 85 7.41 -8.38 9.83
N GLN A 86 8.23 -8.30 8.78
CA GLN A 86 9.06 -7.14 8.46
C GLN A 86 8.24 -5.94 7.96
N MET A 87 6.99 -6.17 7.55
CA MET A 87 6.05 -5.14 7.11
C MET A 87 5.33 -4.43 8.26
N GLN A 88 5.51 -4.85 9.52
CA GLN A 88 4.78 -4.26 10.65
C GLN A 88 5.05 -2.75 10.77
N PRO A 89 4.02 -1.90 10.56
CA PRO A 89 4.12 -0.50 10.89
C PRO A 89 4.39 -0.41 12.38
N ARG A 90 5.39 0.39 12.79
CA ARG A 90 5.62 0.67 14.20
C ARG A 90 4.33 1.30 14.77
N LEU A 91 3.51 0.50 15.44
CA LEU A 91 2.49 0.99 16.36
C LEU A 91 3.25 1.87 17.34
N GLY A 92 3.00 3.18 17.28
CA GLY A 92 3.69 4.14 18.11
C GLY A 92 3.59 3.68 19.55
N SER A 93 4.72 3.34 20.17
CA SER A 93 4.79 3.20 21.61
C SER A 93 4.52 4.59 22.17
N SER A 94 3.26 4.84 22.53
CA SER A 94 2.92 5.92 23.45
C SER A 94 3.68 5.63 24.73
N GLY A 95 4.80 6.32 24.92
CA GLY A 95 5.52 6.32 26.17
C GLY A 95 4.57 6.77 27.28
N LEU A 96 4.38 5.87 28.25
CA LEU A 96 4.10 6.25 29.62
C LEU A 96 5.45 6.29 30.35
#